data_AF-A0A133UYN7-F1
#
_entry.id   AF-A0A133UYN7-F1
#
_cell.length_a   1.000
_cell.length_b   1.000
_cell.length_c   1.000
_cell.angle_alpha   90.00
_cell.angle_beta   90.00
_cell.angle_gamma   90.00
#
_symmetry.space_group_name_H-M   'P 1'
#
loop_
_entity.id
_entity.type
_entity.pdbx_description
1 polymer ?
#
loop_
_entity_poly.entity_id
_entity_poly.type
_entity_poly.pdbx_seq_one_letter_code
_entity_poly.pdbx_strand_id
1 'polypeptide(L)'
;MLNLRPVYHSTDVGVKGHVFVCILALLLRRLMEKETGEPFESVFEELKELKVNVIDLEGEKIFQRNRLTSTQEDLLESLKVKRPPKILVNPE
;
A
#
# COMPACT_ATOMS: atom_id res chain seq x y z
N MET A 1 -15.66 0.19 9.59
CA MET A 1 -17.01 0.10 10.20
C MET A 1 -16.81 -0.03 11.70
N LEU A 2 -17.04 1.04 12.46
CA LEU A 2 -17.02 1.04 13.93
C LEU A 2 -18.39 1.51 14.40
N ASN A 3 -19.33 0.58 14.45
CA ASN A 3 -20.57 0.70 15.20
C ASN A 3 -20.97 -0.71 15.63
N LEU A 4 -20.65 -1.00 16.88
CA LEU A 4 -20.87 -2.28 17.54
C LEU A 4 -22.36 -2.40 17.91
N ARG A 5 -23.12 -3.17 17.14
CA ARG A 5 -24.26 -3.92 17.67
C ARG A 5 -23.97 -5.40 17.39
N PRO A 6 -23.90 -6.27 18.41
CA PRO A 6 -23.65 -7.68 18.18
C PRO A 6 -24.90 -8.30 17.57
N VAL A 7 -24.96 -8.34 16.24
CA VAL A 7 -25.81 -9.30 15.56
C VAL A 7 -25.05 -10.61 15.68
N TYR A 8 -25.52 -11.49 16.58
CA TYR A 8 -24.96 -12.81 16.89
C TYR A 8 -25.01 -13.77 15.67
N HIS A 9 -24.30 -13.42 14.59
CA HIS A 9 -24.22 -14.18 13.35
C HIS A 9 -22.83 -14.21 12.72
N SER A 10 -21.83 -13.56 13.33
CA SER A 10 -20.43 -13.78 12.98
C SER A 10 -19.85 -14.85 13.87
N THR A 11 -19.25 -15.89 13.28
CA THR A 11 -18.46 -16.87 14.04
C THR A 11 -17.31 -16.12 14.75
N ASP A 12 -16.97 -16.54 15.96
CA ASP A 12 -15.93 -15.91 16.80
C ASP A 12 -14.60 -15.70 16.05
N VAL A 13 -14.30 -16.59 15.09
CA VAL A 13 -13.12 -16.50 14.19
C VAL A 13 -13.19 -15.27 13.27
N GLY A 14 -14.35 -14.97 12.67
CA GLY A 14 -14.50 -13.84 11.75
C GLY A 14 -14.36 -12.49 12.44
N VAL A 15 -14.90 -12.38 13.67
CA VAL A 15 -14.76 -11.17 14.50
C VAL A 15 -13.30 -10.92 14.85
N LYS A 16 -12.59 -11.97 15.30
CA LYS A 16 -11.16 -11.89 15.63
C LYS A 16 -10.32 -11.47 14.42
N GLY A 17 -10.59 -12.05 13.25
CA GLY A 17 -9.91 -11.68 12.00
C GLY A 17 -10.11 -10.23 11.62
N HIS A 18 -11.35 -9.73 11.66
CA HIS A 18 -11.64 -8.32 11.33
C HIS A 18 -10.96 -7.35 12.30
N VAL A 19 -11.04 -7.61 13.61
CA VAL A 19 -10.40 -6.78 14.63
C VAL A 19 -8.88 -6.76 14.43
N PHE A 20 -8.27 -7.91 14.18
CA PHE A 20 -6.83 -8.00 13.91
C PHE A 20 -6.42 -7.17 12.68
N VAL A 21 -7.12 -7.32 11.55
CA VAL A 21 -6.82 -6.55 10.32
C VAL A 21 -7.05 -5.05 10.54
N CYS A 22 -8.08 -4.66 11.29
CA CYS A 22 -8.33 -3.27 11.64
C CYS A 22 -7.20 -2.67 12.50
N ILE A 23 -6.74 -3.40 13.52
CA ILE A 23 -5.62 -2.96 14.36
C ILE A 23 -4.34 -2.87 13.52
N LEU A 24 -4.07 -3.87 12.68
CA LEU A 24 -2.91 -3.87 11.79
C LEU A 24 -2.93 -2.66 10.83
N ALA A 25 -4.08 -2.37 10.22
CA ALA A 25 -4.25 -1.20 9.35
C ALA A 25 -4.01 0.12 10.11
N LEU A 26 -4.51 0.24 11.34
CA LEU A 26 -4.27 1.42 12.18
C LEU A 26 -2.80 1.59 12.54
N LEU A 27 -2.10 0.49 12.88
CA LEU A 27 -0.67 0.51 13.18
C LEU A 27 0.16 0.93 11.96
N LEU A 28 -0.14 0.37 10.78
CA LEU A 28 0.52 0.74 9.53
C LEU A 28 0.29 2.22 9.20
N ARG A 29 -0.95 2.69 9.34
CA ARG A 29 -1.29 4.10 9.16
C ARG A 29 -0.46 5.01 10.08
N ARG A 30 -0.42 4.69 11.38
CA ARG A 30 0.35 5.47 12.37
C ARG A 30 1.86 5.42 12.12
N LEU A 31 2.37 4.29 11.66
CA LEU A 31 3.77 4.15 11.28
C LEU A 31 4.10 5.08 10.12
N MET A 32 3.28 5.07 9.06
CA MET A 32 3.49 5.94 7.90
C MET A 32 3.44 7.42 8.30
N GLU A 33 2.42 7.84 9.05
CA GLU A 33 2.31 9.23 9.55
C GLU A 33 3.52 9.65 10.40
N LYS A 34 4.06 8.73 11.22
CA LYS A 34 5.21 9.00 12.07
C LYS A 34 6.52 9.12 11.28
N GLU A 35 6.74 8.26 10.30
CA GLU A 35 7.98 8.26 9.52
C GLU A 35 8.01 9.40 8.48
N THR A 36 6.85 9.80 7.92
CA THR A 36 6.78 10.89 6.94
C THR A 36 6.50 12.27 7.57
N GLY A 37 5.87 12.32 8.74
CA GLY A 37 5.40 13.56 9.35
C GLY A 37 4.14 14.15 8.70
N GLU A 38 3.53 13.42 7.76
CA GLU A 38 2.37 13.87 6.99
C GLU A 38 1.12 13.04 7.33
N PRO A 39 -0.11 13.58 7.13
CA PRO A 39 -1.34 12.79 7.27
C PRO A 39 -1.36 11.62 6.29
N PHE A 40 -1.82 10.45 6.75
CA PHE A 40 -1.86 9.23 5.95
C PHE A 40 -2.56 9.40 4.62
N GLU A 41 -3.68 10.13 4.58
CA GLU A 41 -4.42 10.39 3.36
C GLU A 41 -3.57 11.10 2.29
N SER A 42 -2.66 11.99 2.68
CA SER A 42 -1.78 12.69 1.75
C SER A 42 -0.71 11.74 1.19
N VAL A 43 -0.06 10.98 2.08
CA VAL A 43 0.94 9.97 1.71
C VAL A 43 0.32 8.92 0.79
N PHE A 44 -0.88 8.46 1.12
CA PHE A 44 -1.58 7.42 0.37
C PHE A 44 -1.96 7.89 -1.02
N GLU A 45 -2.54 9.10 -1.17
CA GLU A 45 -2.90 9.63 -2.49
C GLU A 45 -1.66 9.87 -3.37
N GLU A 46 -0.54 10.35 -2.81
CA GLU A 46 0.69 10.53 -3.58
C GLU A 46 1.26 9.19 -4.08
N LEU A 47 1.30 8.16 -3.22
CA LEU A 47 1.82 6.84 -3.59
C LEU A 47 0.86 6.05 -4.49
N LYS A 48 -0.45 6.29 -4.41
CA LYS A 48 -1.48 5.64 -5.23
C LYS A 48 -1.37 5.98 -6.72
N GLU A 49 -0.78 7.12 -7.05
CA GLU A 49 -0.50 7.49 -8.45
C GLU A 49 0.68 6.72 -9.06
N LEU A 50 1.44 5.97 -8.26
CA LEU A 50 2.43 5.03 -8.76
C LEU A 50 1.73 3.81 -9.39
N LYS A 51 1.79 3.73 -10.72
CA LYS A 51 1.08 2.70 -11.51
C LYS A 51 2.07 1.90 -12.34
N VAL A 52 1.76 0.62 -12.55
CA VAL A 52 2.53 -0.30 -13.39
C VAL A 52 1.73 -0.60 -14.65
N ASN A 53 2.37 -0.41 -15.80
CA ASN A 53 1.88 -0.86 -17.09
C ASN A 53 2.52 -2.19 -17.45
N VAL A 54 1.72 -3.11 -17.97
CA VAL A 54 2.20 -4.41 -18.47
C VAL A 54 2.23 -4.35 -19.99
N ILE A 55 3.38 -4.65 -20.58
CA ILE A 55 3.62 -4.66 -22.02
C ILE A 55 4.01 -6.08 -22.40
N ASP A 56 3.25 -6.70 -23.30
CA ASP A 56 3.61 -7.98 -23.91
C ASP A 56 4.47 -7.71 -25.15
N LEU A 57 5.73 -8.17 -25.13
CA LEU A 57 6.68 -8.03 -26.23
C LEU A 57 7.31 -9.39 -26.54
N GLU A 58 7.11 -9.89 -27.76
CA GLU A 58 7.72 -11.14 -28.25
C GLU A 58 7.54 -12.37 -27.33
N GLY A 59 6.45 -12.40 -26.55
CA GLY A 59 6.15 -13.47 -25.60
C GLY A 59 6.63 -13.21 -24.16
N GLU A 60 7.34 -12.10 -23.92
CA GLU A 60 7.75 -11.67 -22.59
C GLU A 60 6.84 -10.57 -22.03
N LYS A 61 6.56 -10.64 -20.71
CA LYS A 61 5.85 -9.60 -19.97
C LYS A 61 6.82 -8.63 -19.35
N ILE A 62 6.74 -7.37 -19.79
CA ILE A 62 7.50 -6.25 -19.27
C ILE A 62 6.58 -5.41 -18.38
N PHE A 63 6.94 -5.28 -17.11
CA PHE A 63 6.27 -4.44 -16.14
C PHE A 63 7.02 -3.12 -16.03
N GLN A 64 6.43 -2.04 -16.50
CA GLN A 64 7.01 -0.71 -16.46
C GLN A 64 6.17 0.21 -15.60
N ARG A 65 6.75 0.74 -14.52
CA ARG A 65 6.10 1.79 -13.73
C ARG A 65 6.21 3.16 -14.40
N ASN A 66 5.29 4.06 -14.05
CA ASN A 66 5.42 5.47 -14.38
C ASN A 66 6.64 6.12 -13.69
N ARG A 67 6.95 7.36 -14.10
CA ARG A 67 8.04 8.15 -13.52
C ARG A 67 7.66 8.52 -12.08
N LEU A 68 8.61 8.38 -11.15
CA LEU A 68 8.42 8.85 -9.78
C LEU A 68 8.49 10.38 -9.76
N THR A 69 7.62 11.00 -8.98
CA THR A 69 7.74 12.43 -8.60
C THR A 69 8.82 12.58 -7.53
N SER A 70 9.35 13.79 -7.34
CA SER A 70 10.29 14.05 -6.23
C SER A 70 9.65 13.73 -4.89
N THR A 71 8.38 14.10 -4.71
CA THR A 71 7.61 13.79 -3.50
C THR A 71 7.50 12.29 -3.26
N GLN A 72 7.24 11.48 -4.28
CA GLN A 72 7.21 10.02 -4.14
C GLN A 72 8.58 9.44 -3.78
N GLU A 73 9.67 9.99 -4.31
CA GLU A 73 11.03 9.57 -3.94
C GLU A 73 11.33 9.87 -2.47
N ASP A 74 11.02 11.08 -2.01
CA ASP A 74 11.21 11.53 -0.63
C ASP A 74 10.36 10.70 0.35
N LEU A 75 9.11 10.39 -0.03
CA LEU A 75 8.22 9.52 0.76
C LEU A 75 8.77 8.10 0.88
N LEU A 76 9.21 7.50 -0.22
CA LEU A 76 9.79 6.14 -0.21
C LEU A 76 11.04 6.07 0.67
N GLU A 77 11.88 7.13 0.63
CA GLU A 77 13.06 7.25 1.48
C GLU A 77 12.70 7.42 2.96
N SER A 78 11.74 8.30 3.26
CA SER A 78 11.24 8.50 4.63
C SER A 78 10.65 7.22 5.22
N LEU A 79 9.91 6.46 4.42
CA LEU A 79 9.36 5.15 4.78
C LEU A 79 10.42 4.03 4.85
N LYS A 80 11.68 4.32 4.49
CA LYS A 80 12.79 3.35 4.43
C LYS A 80 12.49 2.16 3.50
N VAL A 81 11.73 2.40 2.44
CA VAL A 81 11.37 1.39 1.43
C VAL A 81 12.26 1.55 0.20
N LYS A 82 12.72 0.43 -0.35
CA LYS A 82 13.49 0.46 -1.60
C LYS A 82 12.64 1.02 -2.73
N ARG A 83 13.20 1.94 -3.50
CA ARG A 83 12.56 2.48 -4.70
C ARG A 83 12.25 1.33 -5.66
N PRO A 84 11.02 1.21 -6.18
CA PRO A 84 10.71 0.16 -7.12
C PRO A 84 11.49 0.38 -8.42
N PRO A 85 12.02 -0.70 -9.04
CA PRO A 85 12.71 -0.61 -10.32
C PRO A 85 11.76 -0.06 -11.40
N LYS A 86 12.30 0.69 -12.36
CA LYS A 86 11.50 1.31 -13.43
C LYS A 86 10.89 0.26 -14.36
N ILE A 87 11.65 -0.80 -14.63
CA ILE A 87 11.32 -1.87 -15.55
C ILE A 87 11.64 -3.18 -14.83
N LEU A 88 10.72 -4.13 -14.88
CA LEU A 88 10.90 -5.51 -14.50
C LEU A 88 10.50 -6.39 -15.68
N VAL A 89 11.37 -7.31 -16.07
CA VAL A 89 11.09 -8.29 -17.13
C VAL A 89 11.00 -9.64 -16.45
N ASN A 90 9.91 -10.36 -16.71
CA ASN A 90 9.69 -11.73 -16.22
C ASN A 90 9.92 -11.90 -14.70
N PRO A 91 9.14 -11.22 -13.83
CA PRO A 91 9.24 -11.43 -12.39
C PRO A 91 8.83 -12.88 -12.10
N GLU A 92 9.79 -13.68 -11.61
CA GLU A 92 9.54 -15.01 -11.04
C GLU A 92 8.57 -14.94 -9.84
#